data_AF-A0A0G4ESH0-F1
#
_entry.id   AF-A0A0G4ESH0-F1
#
_cell.length_a   1.000
_cell.length_b   1.000
_cell.length_c   1.000
_cell.angle_alpha   90.00
_cell.angle_beta   90.00
_cell.angle_gamma   90.00
#
_symmetry.space_group_name_H-M   'P 1'
#
loop_
_entity.id
_entity.type
_entity.pdbx_description
1 polymer ?
#
loop_
_entity_poly.entity_id
_entity_poly.type
_entity_poly.pdbx_seq_one_letter_code
_entity_poly.pdbx_strand_id
1 'polypeptide(L)'
;MAQRTLRSGAAARSASPLCRLSKPSEQQQHPVSYLCVGRRSRYLLSIKDIVRLRATCTWLRELFGAAQLRDRLSHSLGLQAGLRRVVNGQQVQLLRFDDDHFGTYDLLAAVCVMEEGSWVEIGEIIDWAGQCGNCDLPVTLMADDINTHGDKTAYSSVARVLAQLMVVGRHVVGLQIFGHANGEVRAIVNPPLPPHHLYQRHRIQHDPPVASDLCEYASLSSLAKCNILSLFACTHQPNRTLTRLYRRVGGGRLDGLLNQSPHTPVAGCTTTLSCHGNVRWLVLTNSSDPFVAWITMTDRNNLMSVAVMTTEAPVACESSAFKDRFPVTTQLARVTLGRMAPYVFDGQVDDDSDDDSDGAISTAMAAVGMIWTTTATERAAEVYGKVRMHLPTRGMGTDQSNQSINTGTPQSV
;
A
#
# COMPACT_ATOMS: atom_id res chain seq x y z
N MET A 1 62.28 -30.37 18.27
CA MET A 1 62.13 -31.09 16.99
C MET A 1 60.77 -30.71 16.42
N ALA A 2 60.72 -29.66 15.60
CA ALA A 2 60.56 -29.70 14.14
C ALA A 2 59.09 -29.37 13.77
N GLN A 3 58.73 -28.52 12.82
CA GLN A 3 59.44 -27.59 11.94
C GLN A 3 58.38 -26.54 11.54
N ARG A 4 58.76 -25.26 11.51
CA ARG A 4 57.94 -24.13 11.06
C ARG A 4 57.95 -24.12 9.53
N THR A 5 56.77 -24.16 8.89
CA THR A 5 56.65 -23.95 7.45
C THR A 5 56.00 -22.59 7.20
N LEU A 6 56.83 -21.61 6.85
CA LEU A 6 56.43 -20.30 6.32
C LEU A 6 56.03 -20.47 4.85
N ARG A 7 54.76 -20.24 4.52
CA ARG A 7 54.32 -20.02 3.13
C ARG A 7 54.16 -18.52 2.88
N SER A 8 55.13 -17.99 2.14
CA SER A 8 55.07 -16.74 1.38
C SER A 8 54.05 -16.90 0.26
N GLY A 9 53.01 -16.06 0.25
CA GLY A 9 51.99 -15.97 -0.79
C GLY A 9 52.03 -14.58 -1.43
N ALA A 10 52.47 -14.55 -2.68
CA ALA A 10 52.72 -13.36 -3.48
C ALA A 10 51.44 -12.55 -3.76
N ALA A 11 51.55 -11.23 -3.65
CA ALA A 11 50.54 -10.27 -4.05
C ALA A 11 50.44 -10.20 -5.59
N ALA A 12 49.39 -10.81 -6.14
CA ALA A 12 48.99 -10.60 -7.53
C ALA A 12 48.18 -9.28 -7.62
N ARG A 13 48.80 -8.24 -8.17
CA ARG A 13 48.12 -7.01 -8.57
C ARG A 13 47.20 -7.33 -9.75
N SER A 14 45.92 -7.51 -9.48
CA SER A 14 44.86 -7.57 -10.49
C SER A 14 44.68 -6.16 -11.07
N ALA A 15 45.06 -5.98 -12.33
CA ALA A 15 44.80 -4.78 -13.11
C ALA A 15 43.30 -4.72 -13.41
N SER A 16 42.59 -3.81 -12.75
CA SER A 16 41.21 -3.48 -13.07
C SER A 16 41.13 -2.91 -14.51
N PRO A 17 40.16 -3.34 -15.33
CA PRO A 17 39.93 -2.73 -16.62
C PRO A 17 39.42 -1.31 -16.39
N LEU A 18 40.23 -0.33 -16.83
CA LEU A 18 39.84 1.06 -16.96
C LEU A 18 38.50 1.13 -17.72
N CYS A 19 37.42 1.41 -17.00
CA CYS A 19 36.19 1.94 -17.58
C CYS A 19 36.58 3.15 -18.43
N ARG A 20 36.46 3.01 -19.75
CA ARG A 20 36.45 4.16 -20.66
C ARG A 20 35.28 5.03 -20.21
N LEU A 21 35.58 6.13 -19.52
CA LEU A 21 34.69 7.29 -19.49
C LEU A 21 34.49 7.70 -20.94
N SER A 22 33.34 7.31 -21.51
CA SER A 22 32.79 7.98 -22.67
C SER A 22 32.67 9.45 -22.29
N LYS A 23 33.49 10.30 -22.93
CA LYS A 23 33.32 11.75 -22.85
C LYS A 23 31.87 12.04 -23.24
N PRO A 24 31.06 12.67 -22.37
CA PRO A 24 29.77 13.16 -22.81
C PRO A 24 30.06 14.17 -23.93
N SER A 25 29.50 13.92 -25.10
CA SER A 25 29.46 14.90 -26.18
C SER A 25 28.98 16.23 -25.61
N GLU A 26 29.76 17.30 -25.80
CA GLU A 26 29.37 18.69 -25.50
C GLU A 26 28.15 19.05 -26.36
N GLN A 27 26.98 18.56 -25.97
CA GLN A 27 25.73 19.21 -26.34
C GLN A 27 25.77 20.58 -25.66
N GLN A 28 25.73 21.65 -26.46
CA GLN A 28 25.55 23.02 -26.00
C GLN A 28 24.44 23.06 -24.95
N GLN A 29 24.84 23.09 -23.66
CA GLN A 29 23.90 23.23 -22.58
C GLN A 29 23.34 24.64 -22.67
N HIS A 30 22.02 24.73 -22.88
CA HIS A 30 21.34 26.02 -22.97
C HIS A 30 21.66 26.84 -21.70
N PRO A 31 21.99 28.15 -21.77
CA PRO A 31 22.41 28.95 -20.61
C PRO A 31 21.44 28.92 -19.42
N VAL A 32 20.19 28.58 -19.68
CA VAL A 32 19.10 28.51 -18.70
C VAL A 32 19.04 27.16 -17.97
N SER A 33 19.79 26.15 -18.41
CA SER A 33 19.93 24.88 -17.66
C SER A 33 20.48 25.09 -16.24
N TYR A 34 21.29 26.14 -16.03
CA TYR A 34 21.78 26.57 -14.72
C TYR A 34 20.72 27.23 -13.82
N LEU A 35 19.66 27.81 -14.40
CA LEU A 35 18.50 28.32 -13.64
C LEU A 35 17.61 27.18 -13.13
N CYS A 36 17.69 26.01 -13.77
CA CYS A 36 17.09 24.80 -13.26
C CYS A 36 18.00 24.18 -12.19
N VAL A 37 19.30 24.02 -12.44
CA VAL A 37 20.23 23.29 -11.56
C VAL A 37 20.94 24.19 -10.54
N GLY A 38 20.40 24.29 -9.33
CA GLY A 38 21.06 24.95 -8.19
C GLY A 38 22.23 24.14 -7.61
N ARG A 39 23.19 24.82 -6.98
CA ARG A 39 24.41 24.21 -6.38
C ARG A 39 24.15 23.21 -5.24
N ARG A 40 22.92 23.11 -4.74
CA ARG A 40 22.53 22.20 -3.64
C ARG A 40 21.21 21.46 -3.88
N SER A 41 20.30 22.03 -4.69
CA SER A 41 19.09 21.39 -5.20
C SER A 41 19.09 21.48 -6.73
N ARG A 42 19.00 20.35 -7.44
CA ARG A 42 19.05 20.30 -8.91
C ARG A 42 17.88 21.02 -9.62
N TYR A 43 16.89 21.51 -8.87
CA TYR A 43 15.75 22.25 -9.38
C TYR A 43 15.46 23.46 -8.48
N LEU A 44 15.63 24.69 -8.98
CA LEU A 44 15.32 25.92 -8.23
C LEU A 44 13.81 26.22 -8.19
N LEU A 45 13.07 25.84 -9.23
CA LEU A 45 11.65 26.10 -9.34
C LEU A 45 10.83 24.91 -8.83
N SER A 46 9.84 25.21 -7.98
CA SER A 46 8.86 24.21 -7.58
C SER A 46 8.06 23.75 -8.80
N ILE A 47 7.48 22.55 -8.75
CA ILE A 47 6.65 22.06 -9.85
C ILE A 47 5.44 22.97 -10.10
N LYS A 48 4.89 23.57 -9.04
CA LYS A 48 3.81 24.56 -9.11
C LYS A 48 4.23 25.80 -9.90
N ASP A 49 5.45 26.29 -9.66
CA ASP A 49 6.00 27.44 -10.38
C ASP A 49 6.23 27.09 -11.85
N ILE A 50 6.73 25.89 -12.15
CA ILE A 50 6.91 25.44 -13.54
C ILE A 50 5.58 25.36 -14.27
N VAL A 51 4.56 24.75 -13.65
CA VAL A 51 3.21 24.64 -14.24
C VAL A 51 2.64 26.04 -14.49
N ARG A 52 2.75 26.96 -13.52
CA ARG A 52 2.28 28.34 -13.65
C ARG A 52 3.02 29.09 -14.75
N LEU A 53 4.35 29.03 -14.78
CA LEU A 53 5.19 29.70 -15.77
C LEU A 53 4.92 29.18 -17.19
N ARG A 54 4.74 27.86 -17.37
CA ARG A 54 4.37 27.26 -18.65
C ARG A 54 2.97 27.65 -19.12
N ALA A 55 2.06 27.99 -18.20
CA ALA A 55 0.73 28.47 -18.53
C ALA A 55 0.75 29.95 -18.94
N THR A 56 1.58 30.78 -18.29
CA THR A 56 1.61 32.23 -18.53
C THR A 56 2.59 32.68 -19.61
N CYS A 57 3.64 31.91 -19.90
CA CYS A 57 4.71 32.31 -20.81
C CYS A 57 5.01 31.21 -21.84
N THR A 58 4.70 31.48 -23.11
CA THR A 58 4.92 30.55 -24.23
C THR A 58 6.39 30.23 -24.44
N TRP A 59 7.28 31.23 -24.34
CA TRP A 59 8.73 31.03 -24.46
C TRP A 59 9.29 30.08 -23.39
N LEU A 60 8.80 30.15 -22.15
CA LEU A 60 9.22 29.23 -21.08
C LEU A 60 8.72 27.79 -21.27
N ARG A 61 7.74 27.53 -22.17
CA ARG A 61 7.30 26.15 -22.46
C ARG A 61 8.40 25.33 -23.13
N GLU A 62 9.25 25.96 -23.93
CA GLU A 62 10.37 25.30 -24.61
C GLU A 62 11.50 24.98 -23.65
N LEU A 63 11.66 25.79 -22.59
CA LEU A 63 12.69 25.61 -21.58
C LEU A 63 12.54 24.30 -20.78
N PHE A 64 11.29 23.93 -20.48
CA PHE A 64 10.97 22.67 -19.81
C PHE A 64 10.56 21.59 -20.83
N GLY A 65 11.43 21.37 -21.81
CA GLY A 65 11.25 20.32 -22.81
C GLY A 65 11.31 18.91 -22.24
N ALA A 66 11.08 17.92 -23.10
CA ALA A 66 11.00 16.51 -22.68
C ALA A 66 12.29 16.03 -21.98
N ALA A 67 13.47 16.37 -22.50
CA ALA A 67 14.75 15.94 -21.91
C ALA A 67 14.92 16.45 -20.46
N GLN A 68 14.59 17.72 -20.21
CA GLN A 68 14.69 18.32 -18.87
C GLN A 68 13.68 17.71 -17.89
N LEU A 69 12.47 17.40 -18.37
CA LEU A 69 11.45 16.77 -17.53
C LEU A 69 11.78 15.30 -17.22
N ARG A 70 12.40 14.55 -18.15
CA ARG A 70 12.89 13.17 -17.89
C ARG A 70 14.00 13.13 -16.84
N ASP A 71 14.97 14.04 -16.94
CA ASP A 71 16.03 14.17 -15.93
C ASP A 71 15.43 14.48 -14.55
N ARG A 72 14.47 15.42 -14.49
CA ARG A 72 13.74 15.75 -13.26
C ARG A 72 12.94 14.57 -12.72
N LEU A 73 12.21 13.86 -13.58
CA LEU A 73 11.45 12.68 -13.19
C LEU A 73 12.36 11.60 -12.59
N SER A 74 13.46 11.28 -13.28
CA SER A 74 14.46 10.32 -12.82
C SER A 74 15.05 10.72 -11.47
N HIS A 75 15.37 12.00 -11.30
CA HIS A 75 15.88 12.53 -10.04
C HIS A 75 14.85 12.44 -8.92
N SER A 76 13.62 12.90 -9.16
CA SER A 76 12.53 12.89 -8.16
C SER A 76 12.17 11.48 -7.74
N LEU A 77 12.10 10.53 -8.68
CA LEU A 77 11.96 9.11 -8.41
C LEU A 77 13.13 8.57 -7.58
N GLY A 78 14.35 9.03 -7.86
CA GLY A 78 15.55 8.66 -7.12
C GLY A 78 15.60 9.15 -5.66
N LEU A 79 14.81 10.16 -5.31
CA LEU A 79 14.71 10.67 -3.94
C LEU A 79 13.64 9.97 -3.09
N GLN A 80 12.71 9.25 -3.72
CA GLN A 80 11.62 8.59 -3.01
C GLN A 80 12.11 7.30 -2.34
N ALA A 81 12.55 7.40 -1.09
CA ALA A 81 12.99 6.25 -0.29
C ALA A 81 11.90 5.15 -0.21
N GLY A 82 10.63 5.53 -0.20
CA GLY A 82 9.50 4.62 -0.20
C GLY A 82 9.38 3.73 -1.44
N LEU A 83 9.96 4.12 -2.57
CA LEU A 83 9.88 3.36 -3.83
C LEU A 83 11.09 2.47 -4.08
N ARG A 84 11.84 2.17 -3.01
CA ARG A 84 13.02 1.32 -3.03
C ARG A 84 12.92 0.34 -1.88
N ARG A 85 13.21 -0.93 -2.14
CA ARG A 85 13.37 -1.95 -1.10
C ARG A 85 14.73 -2.61 -1.24
N VAL A 86 15.20 -3.23 -0.15
CA VAL A 86 16.41 -4.05 -0.18
C VAL A 86 15.97 -5.51 -0.13
N VAL A 87 16.22 -6.25 -1.21
CA VAL A 87 15.98 -7.70 -1.28
C VAL A 87 17.34 -8.36 -1.35
N ASN A 88 17.67 -9.21 -0.37
CA ASN A 88 18.95 -9.93 -0.32
C ASN A 88 20.18 -9.00 -0.44
N GLY A 89 20.12 -7.82 0.18
CA GLY A 89 21.19 -6.81 0.12
C GLY A 89 21.23 -6.00 -1.18
N GLN A 90 20.41 -6.32 -2.18
CA GLN A 90 20.30 -5.56 -3.43
C GLN A 90 19.12 -4.59 -3.36
N GLN A 91 19.36 -3.33 -3.73
CA GLN A 91 18.30 -2.34 -3.84
C GLN A 91 17.47 -2.61 -5.11
N VAL A 92 16.17 -2.82 -4.93
CA VAL A 92 15.19 -3.04 -5.99
C VAL A 92 14.24 -1.85 -6.02
N GLN A 93 14.03 -1.31 -7.21
CA GLN A 93 13.07 -0.24 -7.45
C GLN A 93 11.66 -0.81 -7.54
N LEU A 94 10.68 -0.16 -6.90
CA LEU A 94 9.28 -0.61 -6.91
C LEU A 94 8.49 -0.02 -8.08
N LEU A 95 8.90 1.14 -8.58
CA LEU A 95 8.19 1.92 -9.59
C LEU A 95 9.16 2.47 -10.64
N ARG A 96 8.81 2.33 -11.91
CA ARG A 96 9.48 2.96 -13.05
C ARG A 96 8.45 3.58 -14.00
N PHE A 97 8.89 4.54 -14.80
CA PHE A 97 8.11 5.12 -15.89
C PHE A 97 8.65 4.61 -17.21
N ASP A 98 7.76 4.30 -18.16
CA ASP A 98 8.11 4.08 -19.56
C ASP A 98 8.13 5.42 -20.30
N ASP A 99 9.06 6.28 -19.89
CA ASP A 99 9.10 7.70 -20.26
C ASP A 99 9.68 7.96 -21.65
N ASP A 100 10.19 6.93 -22.33
CA ASP A 100 10.63 6.99 -23.73
C ASP A 100 9.49 7.42 -24.66
N HIS A 101 8.27 6.97 -24.38
CA HIS A 101 7.07 7.28 -25.15
C HIS A 101 6.32 8.52 -24.65
N PHE A 102 6.75 9.13 -23.55
CA PHE A 102 6.03 10.26 -22.97
C PHE A 102 6.27 11.53 -23.79
N GLY A 103 5.17 12.23 -24.11
CA GLY A 103 5.24 13.60 -24.56
C GLY A 103 5.62 14.54 -23.42
N THR A 104 5.97 15.79 -23.75
CA THR A 104 6.26 16.84 -22.75
C THR A 104 5.12 17.01 -21.74
N TYR A 105 3.87 16.79 -22.17
CA TYR A 105 2.71 16.89 -21.31
C TYR A 105 2.60 15.75 -20.31
N ASP A 106 2.88 14.51 -20.73
CA ASP A 106 2.85 13.32 -19.89
C ASP A 106 3.99 13.37 -18.87
N LEU A 107 5.19 13.76 -19.33
CA LEU A 107 6.36 13.97 -18.45
C LEU A 107 6.07 15.01 -17.37
N LEU A 108 5.45 16.14 -17.73
CA LEU A 108 5.10 17.16 -16.75
C LEU A 108 4.10 16.62 -15.72
N ALA A 109 3.10 15.84 -16.15
CA ALA A 109 2.15 15.23 -15.25
C ALA A 109 2.81 14.17 -14.35
N ALA A 110 3.69 13.33 -14.89
CA ALA A 110 4.46 12.36 -14.12
C ALA A 110 5.34 13.03 -13.05
N VAL A 111 6.04 14.13 -13.40
CA VAL A 111 6.79 14.93 -12.42
C VAL A 111 5.87 15.51 -11.35
N CYS A 112 4.69 16.03 -11.71
CA CYS A 112 3.70 16.50 -10.74
C CYS A 112 3.33 15.40 -9.74
N VAL A 113 2.93 14.22 -10.20
CA VAL A 113 2.54 13.11 -9.31
C VAL A 113 3.73 12.64 -8.45
N MET A 114 4.93 12.57 -9.02
CA MET A 114 6.12 12.14 -8.30
C MET A 114 6.59 13.11 -7.21
N GLU A 115 6.38 14.40 -7.42
CA GLU A 115 6.74 15.45 -6.46
C GLU A 115 5.60 15.85 -5.53
N GLU A 116 4.39 15.36 -5.79
CA GLU A 116 3.25 15.50 -4.88
C GLU A 116 3.46 14.60 -3.65
N GLY A 117 4.32 15.06 -2.74
CA GLY A 117 4.59 14.49 -1.43
C GLY A 117 5.32 13.14 -1.40
N SER A 118 5.24 12.50 -0.22
CA SER A 118 5.93 11.23 0.05
C SER A 118 5.20 10.06 -0.58
N TRP A 119 5.97 9.13 -1.16
CA TRP A 119 5.49 7.87 -1.72
C TRP A 119 5.63 6.68 -0.77
N VAL A 120 6.00 6.89 0.50
CA VAL A 120 6.22 5.79 1.47
C VAL A 120 5.02 4.85 1.56
N GLU A 121 3.81 5.39 1.73
CA GLU A 121 2.59 4.59 1.88
C GLU A 121 2.23 3.81 0.60
N ILE A 122 2.46 4.38 -0.57
CA ILE A 122 2.22 3.72 -1.85
C ILE A 122 3.30 2.69 -2.15
N GLY A 123 4.53 2.98 -1.75
CA GLY A 123 5.64 2.03 -1.78
C GLY A 123 5.32 0.77 -0.98
N GLU A 124 4.80 0.92 0.24
CA GLU A 124 4.32 -0.21 1.05
C GLU A 124 3.22 -1.01 0.34
N ILE A 125 2.28 -0.34 -0.35
CA ILE A 125 1.19 -1.00 -1.08
C ILE A 125 1.73 -1.78 -2.28
N ILE A 126 2.65 -1.20 -3.06
CA ILE A 126 3.29 -1.86 -4.20
C ILE A 126 4.14 -3.05 -3.73
N ASP A 127 4.93 -2.85 -2.68
CA ASP A 127 5.77 -3.90 -2.09
C ASP A 127 4.92 -5.09 -1.63
N TRP A 128 3.85 -4.78 -0.89
CA TRP A 128 2.90 -5.77 -0.40
C TRP A 128 2.18 -6.51 -1.53
N ALA A 129 1.74 -5.79 -2.57
CA ALA A 129 1.12 -6.43 -3.73
C ALA A 129 2.08 -7.35 -4.48
N GLY A 130 3.36 -6.95 -4.62
CA GLY A 130 4.39 -7.81 -5.19
C GLY A 130 4.64 -9.06 -4.36
N GLN A 131 4.67 -8.95 -3.02
CA GLN A 131 4.79 -10.10 -2.13
C GLN A 131 3.61 -11.08 -2.28
N CYS A 132 2.40 -10.55 -2.45
CA CYS A 132 1.20 -11.37 -2.67
C CYS A 132 1.06 -11.90 -4.10
N GLY A 133 2.03 -11.65 -5.00
CA GLY A 133 1.92 -12.04 -6.42
C GLY A 133 0.79 -11.31 -7.17
N ASN A 134 0.32 -10.18 -6.64
CA ASN A 134 -0.76 -9.37 -7.19
C ASN A 134 -0.26 -8.18 -8.04
N CYS A 135 1.05 -8.11 -8.26
CA CYS A 135 1.71 -7.03 -8.99
C CYS A 135 3.10 -7.48 -9.47
N ASP A 136 3.46 -7.15 -10.72
CA ASP A 136 4.79 -7.36 -11.25
C ASP A 136 5.71 -6.18 -10.90
N LEU A 137 6.88 -6.47 -10.33
CA LEU A 137 7.86 -5.44 -9.93
C LEU A 137 9.06 -5.37 -10.88
N PRO A 138 9.55 -4.16 -11.22
CA PRO A 138 8.98 -2.86 -10.89
C PRO A 138 7.67 -2.57 -11.65
N VAL A 139 6.74 -1.87 -10.99
CA VAL A 139 5.54 -1.35 -11.65
C VAL A 139 5.96 -0.38 -12.74
N THR A 140 5.50 -0.61 -13.97
CA THR A 140 5.85 0.21 -15.13
C THR A 140 4.69 1.11 -15.49
N LEU A 141 4.84 2.41 -15.26
CA LEU A 141 3.82 3.41 -15.57
C LEU A 141 3.96 3.90 -17.01
N MET A 142 2.86 3.83 -17.75
CA MET A 142 2.71 4.26 -19.14
C MET A 142 1.98 5.61 -19.21
N ALA A 143 1.92 6.22 -20.39
CA ALA A 143 1.19 7.49 -20.58
C ALA A 143 -0.29 7.37 -20.17
N ASP A 144 -0.91 6.22 -20.46
CA ASP A 144 -2.29 5.95 -20.07
C ASP A 144 -2.52 5.95 -18.54
N ASP A 145 -1.52 5.54 -17.74
CA ASP A 145 -1.62 5.62 -16.27
C ASP A 145 -1.72 7.07 -15.80
N ILE A 146 -0.87 7.91 -16.39
CA ILE A 146 -0.71 9.32 -16.01
C ILE A 146 -1.90 10.14 -16.51
N ASN A 147 -2.47 9.76 -17.64
CA ASN A 147 -3.60 10.45 -18.26
C ASN A 147 -4.97 9.94 -17.79
N THR A 148 -5.01 9.12 -16.72
CA THR A 148 -6.27 8.69 -16.08
C THR A 148 -7.15 9.87 -15.66
N HIS A 149 -6.56 11.05 -15.43
CA HIS A 149 -7.30 12.30 -15.20
C HIS A 149 -7.25 13.22 -16.43
N GLY A 150 -8.44 13.65 -16.89
CA GLY A 150 -8.57 14.63 -17.96
C GLY A 150 -8.02 16.03 -17.60
N ASP A 151 -7.83 16.34 -16.31
CA ASP A 151 -7.23 17.60 -15.86
C ASP A 151 -6.09 17.36 -14.86
N LYS A 152 -4.96 18.04 -15.10
CA LYS A 152 -3.76 17.99 -14.26
C LYS A 152 -3.96 18.65 -12.91
N THR A 153 -4.87 19.64 -12.82
CA THR A 153 -5.20 20.26 -11.54
C THR A 153 -5.89 19.27 -10.59
N ALA A 154 -6.50 18.22 -11.13
CA ALA A 154 -7.14 17.16 -10.35
C ALA A 154 -6.16 16.47 -9.41
N TYR A 155 -4.91 16.27 -9.82
CA TYR A 155 -3.88 15.66 -8.97
C TYR A 155 -3.56 16.52 -7.74
N SER A 156 -3.58 17.84 -7.89
CA SER A 156 -3.33 18.77 -6.77
C SER A 156 -4.58 19.06 -5.94
N SER A 157 -5.78 18.80 -6.47
CA SER A 157 -7.06 19.01 -5.75
C SER A 157 -7.51 17.80 -4.95
N VAL A 158 -7.00 16.61 -5.28
CA VAL A 158 -7.35 15.35 -4.63
C VAL A 158 -6.33 15.01 -3.54
N ALA A 159 -6.76 14.25 -2.52
CA ALA A 159 -5.83 13.77 -1.48
C ALA A 159 -4.66 13.00 -2.12
N ARG A 160 -3.42 13.33 -1.76
CA ARG A 160 -2.19 12.78 -2.37
C ARG A 160 -2.21 11.26 -2.59
N VAL A 161 -2.57 10.49 -1.55
CA VAL A 161 -2.59 9.03 -1.60
C VAL A 161 -3.55 8.52 -2.68
N LEU A 162 -4.67 9.22 -2.87
CA LEU A 162 -5.64 8.89 -3.90
C LEU A 162 -5.08 9.17 -5.30
N ALA A 163 -4.47 10.33 -5.50
CA ALA A 163 -3.79 10.66 -6.76
C ALA A 163 -2.74 9.61 -7.14
N GLN A 164 -1.90 9.20 -6.19
CA GLN A 164 -0.88 8.18 -6.41
C GLN A 164 -1.50 6.80 -6.68
N LEU A 165 -2.54 6.40 -5.92
CA LEU A 165 -3.29 5.15 -6.16
C LEU A 165 -4.02 5.14 -7.50
N MET A 166 -4.47 6.28 -8.01
CA MET A 166 -5.09 6.35 -9.33
C MET A 166 -4.08 6.03 -10.44
N VAL A 167 -2.83 6.43 -10.25
CA VAL A 167 -1.75 6.14 -11.21
C VAL A 167 -1.27 4.69 -11.11
N VAL A 168 -1.06 4.15 -9.90
CA VAL A 168 -0.51 2.79 -9.74
C VAL A 168 -1.56 1.69 -9.63
N GLY A 169 -2.81 2.05 -9.31
CA GLY A 169 -3.84 1.11 -8.88
C GLY A 169 -4.18 0.07 -9.93
N ARG A 170 -4.14 0.40 -11.22
CA ARG A 170 -4.42 -0.60 -12.27
C ARG A 170 -3.41 -1.76 -12.29
N HIS A 171 -2.19 -1.50 -11.82
CA HIS A 171 -1.11 -2.47 -11.73
C HIS A 171 -1.08 -3.21 -10.38
N VAL A 172 -1.85 -2.72 -9.41
CA VAL A 172 -1.93 -3.25 -8.05
C VAL A 172 -3.35 -3.80 -7.87
N VAL A 173 -3.52 -5.12 -7.94
CA VAL A 173 -4.83 -5.82 -7.77
C VAL A 173 -5.94 -5.40 -8.74
N GLY A 174 -5.61 -4.73 -9.85
CA GLY A 174 -6.60 -4.20 -10.78
C GLY A 174 -7.52 -3.15 -10.14
N LEU A 175 -7.04 -2.43 -9.12
CA LEU A 175 -7.77 -1.37 -8.44
C LEU A 175 -7.85 -0.14 -9.35
N GLN A 176 -8.98 0.05 -10.01
CA GLN A 176 -9.23 1.23 -10.82
C GLN A 176 -10.03 2.24 -10.01
N ILE A 177 -9.44 3.40 -9.79
CA ILE A 177 -10.09 4.49 -9.09
C ILE A 177 -10.52 5.53 -10.12
N PHE A 178 -11.77 5.97 -10.05
CA PHE A 178 -12.37 6.93 -10.96
C PHE A 178 -12.91 8.12 -10.18
N GLY A 179 -12.57 9.33 -10.62
CA GLY A 179 -13.25 10.55 -10.17
C GLY A 179 -14.52 10.78 -11.00
N HIS A 180 -15.61 11.15 -10.33
CA HIS A 180 -16.86 11.55 -10.97
C HIS A 180 -17.00 13.07 -10.92
N ALA A 181 -17.69 13.65 -11.91
CA ALA A 181 -17.89 15.11 -12.03
C ALA A 181 -18.52 15.79 -10.79
N ASN A 182 -19.21 15.05 -9.92
CA ASN A 182 -19.78 15.55 -8.67
C ASN A 182 -18.78 15.55 -7.49
N GLY A 183 -17.50 15.25 -7.74
CA GLY A 183 -16.47 15.12 -6.71
C GLY A 183 -16.49 13.79 -5.97
N GLU A 184 -17.36 12.85 -6.31
CA GLU A 184 -17.31 11.49 -5.77
C GLU A 184 -16.16 10.70 -6.41
N VAL A 185 -15.56 9.81 -5.64
CA VAL A 185 -14.53 8.91 -6.12
C VAL A 185 -15.00 7.48 -5.93
N ARG A 186 -14.88 6.67 -6.99
CA ARG A 186 -15.27 5.25 -6.99
C ARG A 186 -14.04 4.40 -7.20
N ALA A 187 -13.89 3.37 -6.39
CA ALA A 187 -12.90 2.33 -6.61
C ALA A 187 -13.60 1.09 -7.17
N ILE A 188 -13.08 0.55 -8.25
CA ILE A 188 -13.52 -0.68 -8.88
C ILE A 188 -12.37 -1.67 -8.75
N VAL A 189 -12.61 -2.79 -8.10
CA VAL A 189 -11.68 -3.91 -8.08
C VAL A 189 -12.16 -4.85 -9.17
N ASN A 190 -11.38 -4.98 -10.25
CA ASN A 190 -11.69 -5.88 -11.35
C ASN A 190 -10.84 -7.16 -11.20
N PRO A 191 -11.21 -8.11 -10.32
CA PRO A 191 -10.46 -9.36 -10.26
C PRO A 191 -10.59 -10.09 -11.60
N PRO A 192 -9.54 -10.78 -12.07
CA PRO A 192 -9.67 -11.70 -13.18
C PRO A 192 -10.69 -12.77 -12.80
N LEU A 193 -11.84 -12.76 -13.49
CA LEU A 193 -12.87 -13.77 -13.30
C LEU A 193 -12.40 -15.08 -13.97
N PRO A 194 -12.63 -16.26 -13.36
CA PRO A 194 -12.34 -17.54 -13.99
C PRO A 194 -12.97 -17.64 -15.40
N PRO A 195 -12.34 -18.34 -16.35
CA PRO A 195 -12.93 -18.58 -17.67
C PRO A 195 -14.35 -19.13 -17.53
N HIS A 196 -15.30 -18.59 -18.31
CA HIS A 196 -16.72 -18.97 -18.32
C HIS A 196 -17.55 -18.54 -17.09
N HIS A 197 -17.02 -17.66 -16.22
CA HIS A 197 -17.81 -17.11 -15.12
C HIS A 197 -19.08 -16.41 -15.65
N LEU A 198 -20.25 -16.66 -15.05
CA LEU A 198 -21.55 -16.16 -15.57
C LEU A 198 -21.57 -14.64 -15.76
N TYR A 199 -20.89 -13.89 -14.88
CA TYR A 199 -20.77 -12.44 -15.00
C TYR A 199 -19.94 -11.97 -16.19
N GLN A 200 -19.04 -12.79 -16.76
CA GLN A 200 -18.32 -12.43 -17.99
C GLN A 200 -19.29 -12.21 -19.17
N ARG A 201 -20.42 -12.94 -19.21
CA ARG A 201 -21.43 -12.80 -20.27
C ARG A 201 -22.25 -11.52 -20.17
N HIS A 202 -22.32 -10.93 -18.97
CA HIS A 202 -23.09 -9.72 -18.69
C HIS A 202 -22.21 -8.50 -18.43
N ARG A 203 -20.88 -8.64 -18.55
CA ARG A 203 -19.94 -7.54 -18.35
C ARG A 203 -20.00 -6.60 -19.54
N ILE A 204 -20.60 -5.43 -19.35
CA ILE A 204 -20.49 -4.33 -20.30
C ILE A 204 -19.10 -3.71 -20.12
N GLN A 205 -18.32 -3.61 -21.19
CA GLN A 205 -16.91 -3.17 -21.13
C GLN A 205 -16.73 -1.76 -20.54
N HIS A 206 -17.77 -0.92 -20.62
CA HIS A 206 -17.80 0.44 -20.07
C HIS A 206 -18.68 0.61 -18.82
N ASP A 207 -19.31 -0.47 -18.34
CA ASP A 207 -20.14 -0.48 -17.14
C ASP A 207 -19.85 -1.76 -16.35
N PRO A 208 -18.64 -1.85 -15.75
CA PRO A 208 -18.29 -3.00 -14.92
C PRO A 208 -19.27 -3.08 -13.73
N PRO A 209 -19.65 -4.28 -13.29
CA PRO A 209 -20.57 -4.44 -12.16
C PRO A 209 -20.05 -3.62 -10.97
N VAL A 210 -20.83 -2.63 -10.56
CA VAL A 210 -20.59 -1.84 -9.35
C VAL A 210 -21.00 -2.71 -8.16
N ALA A 211 -20.15 -3.68 -7.82
CA ALA A 211 -20.33 -4.50 -6.64
C ALA A 211 -19.13 -4.29 -5.72
N SER A 212 -19.32 -3.44 -4.73
CA SER A 212 -18.73 -3.65 -3.43
C SER A 212 -19.48 -2.78 -2.43
N ASP A 213 -20.08 -3.44 -1.44
CA ASP A 213 -20.22 -2.87 -0.10
C ASP A 213 -18.77 -2.68 0.39
N LEU A 214 -18.11 -1.63 -0.10
CA LEU A 214 -16.76 -1.32 0.32
C LEU A 214 -16.88 -1.10 1.81
N CYS A 215 -16.28 -2.00 2.57
CA CYS A 215 -16.18 -1.87 4.01
C CYS A 215 -15.81 -0.43 4.36
N GLU A 216 -16.34 0.12 5.44
CA GLU A 216 -15.90 1.45 5.87
C GLU A 216 -14.41 1.34 6.27
N TYR A 217 -13.52 1.74 5.37
CA TYR A 217 -12.08 1.67 5.59
C TYR A 217 -11.62 2.94 6.28
N ALA A 218 -10.69 2.79 7.22
CA ALA A 218 -10.12 3.95 7.91
C ALA A 218 -9.29 4.85 6.99
N SER A 219 -8.78 4.32 5.88
CA SER A 219 -7.99 5.03 4.88
C SER A 219 -8.04 4.34 3.52
N LEU A 220 -7.68 5.08 2.45
CA LEU A 220 -7.52 4.51 1.10
C LEU A 220 -6.39 3.48 1.02
N SER A 221 -5.34 3.64 1.81
CA SER A 221 -4.30 2.62 1.95
C SER A 221 -4.82 1.36 2.61
N SER A 222 -5.68 1.48 3.63
CA SER A 222 -6.31 0.32 4.25
C SER A 222 -7.21 -0.41 3.25
N LEU A 223 -7.96 0.34 2.43
CA LEU A 223 -8.72 -0.21 1.30
C LEU A 223 -7.82 -0.99 0.34
N ALA A 224 -6.73 -0.39 -0.15
CA ALA A 224 -5.81 -1.04 -1.09
C ALA A 224 -5.16 -2.29 -0.47
N LYS A 225 -4.63 -2.18 0.75
CA LYS A 225 -4.02 -3.31 1.49
C LYS A 225 -5.03 -4.43 1.75
N CYS A 226 -6.27 -4.10 2.08
CA CYS A 226 -7.33 -5.09 2.29
C CYS A 226 -7.71 -5.81 1.01
N ASN A 227 -7.79 -5.10 -0.13
CA ASN A 227 -8.04 -5.74 -1.41
C ASN A 227 -6.92 -6.68 -1.82
N ILE A 228 -5.65 -6.29 -1.61
CA ILE A 228 -4.48 -7.15 -1.83
C ILE A 228 -4.58 -8.42 -0.99
N LEU A 229 -4.81 -8.28 0.32
CA LEU A 229 -4.89 -9.41 1.23
C LEU A 229 -6.10 -10.31 0.94
N SER A 230 -7.24 -9.73 0.59
CA SER A 230 -8.47 -10.45 0.23
C SER A 230 -8.27 -11.27 -1.04
N LEU A 231 -7.75 -10.65 -2.11
CA LEU A 231 -7.44 -11.35 -3.35
C LEU A 231 -6.42 -12.48 -3.11
N PHE A 232 -5.37 -12.21 -2.33
CA PHE A 232 -4.38 -13.21 -1.95
C PHE A 232 -5.02 -14.40 -1.22
N ALA A 233 -5.86 -14.15 -0.21
CA ALA A 233 -6.55 -15.20 0.54
C ALA A 233 -7.58 -15.97 -0.30
N CYS A 234 -8.10 -15.40 -1.38
CA CYS A 234 -8.97 -16.09 -2.33
C CYS A 234 -8.19 -16.97 -3.32
N THR A 235 -7.00 -16.55 -3.74
CA THR A 235 -6.19 -17.29 -4.72
C THR A 235 -5.28 -18.32 -4.08
N HIS A 236 -4.96 -18.16 -2.79
CA HIS A 236 -4.15 -19.07 -2.01
C HIS A 236 -5.05 -19.80 -1.00
N GLN A 237 -4.62 -20.98 -0.54
CA GLN A 237 -5.28 -21.70 0.55
C GLN A 237 -4.45 -21.52 1.83
N PRO A 238 -4.60 -20.40 2.57
CA PRO A 238 -3.86 -20.21 3.80
C PRO A 238 -4.34 -21.20 4.86
N ASN A 239 -3.38 -21.73 5.62
CA ASN A 239 -3.66 -22.45 6.85
C ASN A 239 -4.12 -21.47 7.92
N ARG A 240 -5.06 -21.89 8.77
CA ARG A 240 -5.61 -21.01 9.81
C ARG A 240 -5.84 -21.70 11.14
N THR A 241 -5.66 -20.94 12.21
CA THR A 241 -6.24 -21.23 13.53
C THR A 241 -7.14 -20.08 13.95
N LEU A 242 -8.24 -20.38 14.66
CA LEU A 242 -9.24 -19.40 15.10
C LEU A 242 -9.59 -19.67 16.56
N THR A 243 -9.45 -18.63 17.39
CA THR A 243 -9.84 -18.67 18.79
C THR A 243 -10.79 -17.52 19.09
N ARG A 244 -11.77 -17.76 19.96
CA ARG A 244 -12.67 -16.73 20.49
C ARG A 244 -12.28 -16.43 21.92
N LEU A 245 -11.97 -15.17 22.19
CA LEU A 245 -11.47 -14.70 23.49
C LEU A 245 -12.34 -13.55 23.97
N TYR A 246 -12.52 -13.41 25.28
CA TYR A 246 -13.10 -12.18 25.82
C TYR A 246 -12.12 -11.02 25.63
N ARG A 247 -12.64 -9.85 25.29
CA ARG A 247 -11.87 -8.63 25.01
C ARG A 247 -10.83 -8.27 26.08
N ARG A 248 -11.10 -8.62 27.34
CA ARG A 248 -10.27 -8.28 28.51
C ARG A 248 -9.25 -9.36 28.92
N VAL A 249 -9.26 -10.52 28.27
CA VAL A 249 -8.31 -11.61 28.54
C VAL A 249 -6.88 -11.10 28.33
N GLY A 250 -5.92 -11.59 29.14
CA GLY A 250 -4.50 -11.20 29.10
C GLY A 250 -4.21 -9.71 29.29
N GLY A 251 -4.99 -9.04 30.17
CA GLY A 251 -4.74 -7.65 30.54
C GLY A 251 -5.16 -6.63 29.49
N GLY A 252 -6.11 -6.97 28.62
CA GLY A 252 -6.68 -6.03 27.64
C GLY A 252 -5.80 -5.71 26.43
N ARG A 253 -4.74 -6.50 26.18
CA ARG A 253 -3.86 -6.31 25.01
C ARG A 253 -4.62 -6.32 23.69
N LEU A 254 -5.58 -7.24 23.53
CA LEU A 254 -6.36 -7.36 22.30
C LEU A 254 -7.30 -6.16 22.09
N ASP A 255 -7.91 -5.65 23.16
CA ASP A 255 -8.69 -4.41 23.14
C ASP A 255 -7.83 -3.21 22.74
N GLY A 256 -6.63 -3.10 23.33
CA GLY A 256 -5.66 -2.08 22.95
C GLY A 256 -5.26 -2.17 21.49
N LEU A 257 -5.03 -3.38 20.96
CA LEU A 257 -4.75 -3.58 19.54
C LEU A 257 -5.94 -3.21 18.66
N LEU A 258 -7.20 -3.44 19.05
CA LEU A 258 -8.35 -3.01 18.24
C LEU A 258 -8.51 -1.49 18.22
N ASN A 259 -8.37 -0.84 19.38
CA ASN A 259 -8.65 0.58 19.54
C ASN A 259 -7.47 1.50 19.14
N GLN A 260 -6.30 0.94 18.86
CA GLN A 260 -5.16 1.70 18.35
C GLN A 260 -5.44 2.26 16.95
N SER A 261 -4.85 3.40 16.61
CA SER A 261 -4.90 3.91 15.23
C SER A 261 -4.35 2.86 14.24
N PRO A 262 -4.96 2.67 13.06
CA PRO A 262 -4.44 1.79 12.01
C PRO A 262 -3.12 2.27 11.43
N HIS A 263 -2.73 3.53 11.69
CA HIS A 263 -1.45 4.11 11.29
C HIS A 263 -0.37 3.99 12.37
N THR A 264 -0.70 3.51 13.57
CA THR A 264 0.29 3.26 14.62
C THR A 264 0.98 1.92 14.35
N PRO A 265 2.31 1.90 14.19
CA PRO A 265 3.04 0.64 14.02
C PRO A 265 2.81 -0.29 15.21
N VAL A 266 2.60 -1.57 14.91
CA VAL A 266 2.45 -2.63 15.92
C VAL A 266 3.71 -3.47 15.94
N ALA A 267 4.31 -3.66 17.11
CA ALA A 267 5.51 -4.48 17.26
C ALA A 267 5.29 -5.90 16.70
N GLY A 268 6.24 -6.37 15.89
CA GLY A 268 6.16 -7.66 15.21
C GLY A 268 5.33 -7.67 13.92
N CYS A 269 4.79 -6.52 13.50
CA CYS A 269 4.02 -6.40 12.26
C CYS A 269 4.74 -5.52 11.24
N THR A 270 4.67 -5.90 9.97
CA THR A 270 5.14 -5.11 8.83
C THR A 270 4.16 -4.00 8.48
N THR A 271 2.86 -4.32 8.50
CA THR A 271 1.79 -3.35 8.23
C THR A 271 0.52 -3.72 8.99
N THR A 272 -0.34 -2.73 9.18
CA THR A 272 -1.68 -2.90 9.74
C THR A 272 -2.73 -2.31 8.82
N LEU A 273 -3.94 -2.84 8.89
CA LEU A 273 -5.12 -2.27 8.24
C LEU A 273 -6.36 -2.51 9.11
N SER A 274 -7.39 -1.70 8.89
CA SER A 274 -8.66 -1.83 9.63
C SER A 274 -9.85 -1.54 8.73
N CYS A 275 -10.96 -2.20 9.00
CA CYS A 275 -12.24 -1.92 8.36
C CYS A 275 -13.40 -2.01 9.36
N HIS A 276 -14.51 -1.34 9.04
CA HIS A 276 -15.77 -1.32 9.79
C HIS A 276 -15.66 -0.89 11.26
N GLY A 277 -14.52 -0.29 11.66
CA GLY A 277 -14.22 0.06 13.05
C GLY A 277 -14.05 -1.15 14.00
N ASN A 278 -14.37 -2.36 13.55
CA ASN A 278 -14.40 -3.57 14.39
C ASN A 278 -13.56 -4.72 13.83
N VAL A 279 -12.91 -4.54 12.67
CA VAL A 279 -11.96 -5.51 12.11
C VAL A 279 -10.58 -4.87 11.99
N ARG A 280 -9.56 -5.61 12.44
CA ARG A 280 -8.16 -5.24 12.28
C ARG A 280 -7.38 -6.42 11.73
N TRP A 281 -6.48 -6.15 10.78
CA TRP A 281 -5.48 -7.11 10.33
C TRP A 281 -4.09 -6.61 10.68
N LEU A 282 -3.27 -7.55 11.15
CA LEU A 282 -1.88 -7.35 11.54
C LEU A 282 -1.02 -8.27 10.65
N VAL A 283 -0.35 -7.70 9.65
CA VAL A 283 0.50 -8.47 8.74
C VAL A 283 1.86 -8.70 9.41
N LEU A 284 2.24 -9.97 9.56
CA LEU A 284 3.39 -10.40 10.35
C LEU A 284 4.68 -10.50 9.52
N THR A 285 4.56 -10.85 8.24
CA THR A 285 5.70 -11.03 7.33
C THR A 285 5.90 -9.81 6.44
N ASN A 286 7.10 -9.65 5.90
CA ASN A 286 7.44 -8.63 4.90
C ASN A 286 7.94 -9.30 3.62
N SER A 287 8.31 -8.52 2.61
CA SER A 287 8.73 -9.02 1.30
C SER A 287 10.01 -9.86 1.28
N SER A 288 10.75 -9.96 2.40
CA SER A 288 11.89 -10.88 2.54
C SER A 288 11.50 -12.29 3.00
N ASP A 289 10.28 -12.46 3.51
CA ASP A 289 9.77 -13.76 3.92
C ASP A 289 9.20 -14.53 2.71
N PRO A 290 9.46 -15.85 2.59
CA PRO A 290 8.98 -16.66 1.48
C PRO A 290 7.49 -17.04 1.59
N PHE A 291 6.79 -16.52 2.60
CA PHE A 291 5.39 -16.79 2.87
C PHE A 291 4.69 -15.54 3.44
N VAL A 292 3.37 -15.59 3.48
CA VAL A 292 2.53 -14.52 3.98
C VAL A 292 1.82 -14.98 5.24
N ALA A 293 1.99 -14.25 6.35
CA ALA A 293 1.27 -14.50 7.59
C ALA A 293 0.64 -13.23 8.16
N TRP A 294 -0.55 -13.38 8.73
CA TRP A 294 -1.29 -12.28 9.33
C TRP A 294 -2.22 -12.73 10.45
N ILE A 295 -2.60 -11.79 11.30
CA ILE A 295 -3.60 -11.96 12.35
C ILE A 295 -4.83 -11.15 11.96
N THR A 296 -6.00 -11.77 11.95
CA THR A 296 -7.29 -11.08 11.83
C THR A 296 -7.95 -11.02 13.18
N MET A 297 -8.39 -9.83 13.55
CA MET A 297 -9.08 -9.50 14.79
C MET A 297 -10.46 -8.99 14.42
N THR A 298 -11.52 -9.63 14.92
CA THR A 298 -12.89 -9.18 14.72
C THR A 298 -13.60 -9.04 16.04
N ASP A 299 -14.08 -7.84 16.31
CA ASP A 299 -14.87 -7.53 17.48
C ASP A 299 -16.35 -7.82 17.23
N ARG A 300 -16.92 -8.65 18.12
CA ARG A 300 -18.34 -9.01 18.16
C ARG A 300 -18.84 -8.76 19.59
N ASN A 301 -18.98 -7.49 19.93
CA ASN A 301 -19.40 -7.01 21.26
C ASN A 301 -18.33 -7.28 22.34
N ASN A 302 -18.58 -8.26 23.22
CA ASN A 302 -17.66 -8.64 24.30
C ASN A 302 -16.75 -9.82 23.92
N LEU A 303 -17.04 -10.47 22.79
CA LEU A 303 -16.28 -11.59 22.29
C LEU A 303 -15.48 -11.18 21.08
N MET A 304 -14.20 -11.47 21.12
CA MET A 304 -13.25 -11.17 20.09
C MET A 304 -12.84 -12.46 19.38
N SER A 305 -12.96 -12.47 18.06
CA SER A 305 -12.41 -13.54 17.23
C SER A 305 -10.99 -13.18 16.81
N VAL A 306 -10.03 -14.02 17.14
CA VAL A 306 -8.63 -13.89 16.73
C VAL A 306 -8.29 -15.07 15.83
N ALA A 307 -7.99 -14.79 14.58
CA ALA A 307 -7.53 -15.78 13.62
C ALA A 307 -6.08 -15.52 13.24
N VAL A 308 -5.24 -16.55 13.23
CA VAL A 308 -3.88 -16.50 12.68
C VAL A 308 -3.89 -17.29 11.38
N MET A 309 -3.45 -16.66 10.30
CA MET A 309 -3.48 -17.17 8.94
C MET A 309 -2.04 -17.21 8.40
N THR A 310 -1.68 -18.24 7.63
CA THR A 310 -0.35 -18.36 7.03
C THR A 310 -0.30 -19.22 5.77
N THR A 311 0.61 -18.87 4.86
CA THR A 311 1.04 -19.74 3.75
C THR A 311 2.40 -20.41 3.98
N GLU A 312 2.92 -20.35 5.20
CA GLU A 312 4.11 -21.12 5.61
C GLU A 312 3.91 -22.61 5.30
N ALA A 313 4.94 -23.24 4.71
CA ALA A 313 4.91 -24.68 4.46
C ALA A 313 4.93 -25.46 5.79
N PRO A 314 4.06 -26.46 5.97
CA PRO A 314 4.01 -27.20 7.22
C PRO A 314 5.29 -28.03 7.42
N VAL A 315 5.88 -27.97 8.62
CA VAL A 315 7.08 -28.77 8.97
C VAL A 315 6.77 -30.08 9.71
N ALA A 316 5.52 -30.25 10.15
CA ALA A 316 5.06 -31.39 10.93
C ALA A 316 3.86 -32.08 10.25
N CYS A 317 3.42 -33.21 10.81
CA CYS A 317 2.23 -33.91 10.35
C CYS A 317 0.99 -33.03 10.39
N GLU A 318 0.03 -33.30 9.52
CA GLU A 318 -1.20 -32.51 9.41
C GLU A 318 -2.03 -32.50 10.71
N SER A 319 -1.92 -33.55 11.52
CA SER A 319 -2.56 -33.68 12.82
C SER A 319 -1.87 -32.93 13.97
N SER A 320 -0.66 -32.40 13.76
CA SER A 320 0.05 -31.63 14.78
C SER A 320 -0.64 -30.29 15.03
N ALA A 321 -0.45 -29.71 16.23
CA ALA A 321 -1.02 -28.41 16.55
C ALA A 321 -0.49 -27.33 15.60
N PHE A 322 -1.26 -26.24 15.41
CA PHE A 322 -0.89 -25.15 14.49
C PHE A 322 0.53 -24.62 14.77
N LYS A 323 0.90 -24.48 16.05
CA LYS A 323 2.22 -24.01 16.48
C LYS A 323 3.39 -24.90 16.06
N ASP A 324 3.14 -26.21 15.97
CA ASP A 324 4.15 -27.20 15.63
C ASP A 324 4.26 -27.33 14.10
N ARG A 325 3.15 -27.11 13.39
CA ARG A 325 3.11 -27.12 11.93
C ARG A 325 3.72 -25.86 11.31
N PHE A 326 3.52 -24.69 11.92
CA PHE A 326 3.91 -23.39 11.38
C PHE A 326 4.72 -22.58 12.43
N PRO A 327 5.95 -23.04 12.75
CA PRO A 327 6.73 -22.48 13.85
C PRO A 327 7.13 -21.03 13.60
N VAL A 328 7.44 -20.63 12.36
CA VAL A 328 7.89 -19.26 12.07
C VAL A 328 6.73 -18.28 12.24
N THR A 329 5.56 -18.59 11.68
CA THR A 329 4.32 -17.84 11.88
C THR A 329 3.99 -17.69 13.35
N THR A 330 4.10 -18.79 14.10
CA THR A 330 3.79 -18.80 15.54
C THR A 330 4.75 -17.92 16.32
N GLN A 331 6.05 -17.96 16.00
CA GLN A 331 7.04 -17.09 16.60
C GLN A 331 6.73 -15.61 16.33
N LEU A 332 6.43 -15.25 15.08
CA LEU A 332 6.08 -13.87 14.72
C LEU A 332 4.80 -13.40 15.43
N ALA A 333 3.75 -14.23 15.41
CA ALA A 333 2.48 -13.93 16.06
C ALA A 333 2.62 -13.79 17.59
N ARG A 334 3.50 -14.59 18.22
CA ARG A 334 3.81 -14.48 19.66
C ARG A 334 4.35 -13.11 20.03
N VAL A 335 5.18 -12.50 19.19
CA VAL A 335 5.70 -11.14 19.43
C VAL A 335 4.55 -10.12 19.45
N THR A 336 3.64 -10.22 18.49
CA THR A 336 2.51 -9.30 18.35
C THR A 336 1.47 -9.47 19.46
N LEU A 337 1.08 -10.72 19.75
CA LEU A 337 0.06 -11.10 20.73
C LEU A 337 0.55 -11.00 22.18
N GLY A 338 1.86 -11.14 22.41
CA GLY A 338 2.46 -11.11 23.74
C GLY A 338 1.88 -12.18 24.66
N ARG A 339 1.40 -11.77 25.84
CA ARG A 339 0.78 -12.67 26.83
C ARG A 339 -0.48 -13.40 26.33
N MET A 340 -1.00 -13.01 25.16
CA MET A 340 -2.18 -13.64 24.56
C MET A 340 -1.89 -14.84 23.68
N ALA A 341 -0.63 -15.06 23.33
CA ALA A 341 -0.29 -16.15 22.44
C ALA A 341 -0.68 -17.55 22.97
N PRO A 342 -0.53 -17.88 24.28
CA PRO A 342 -0.92 -19.21 24.78
C PRO A 342 -2.40 -19.51 24.59
N TYR A 343 -3.29 -18.55 24.83
CA TYR A 343 -4.74 -18.73 24.59
C TYR A 343 -5.06 -19.00 23.11
N VAL A 344 -4.31 -18.39 22.20
CA VAL A 344 -4.52 -18.55 20.74
C VAL A 344 -3.95 -19.87 20.22
N PHE A 345 -2.78 -20.30 20.70
CA PHE A 345 -2.06 -21.45 20.14
C PHE A 345 -2.21 -22.74 20.95
N ASP A 346 -2.40 -22.63 22.26
CA ASP A 346 -2.42 -23.76 23.20
C ASP A 346 -3.83 -24.06 23.73
N GLY A 347 -4.80 -23.18 23.46
CA GLY A 347 -6.17 -23.32 23.93
C GLY A 347 -6.29 -23.24 25.46
N GLN A 348 -5.30 -22.65 26.13
CA GLN A 348 -5.32 -22.48 27.58
C GLN A 348 -6.52 -21.60 27.97
N VAL A 349 -7.31 -22.12 28.90
CA VAL A 349 -8.27 -21.36 29.69
C VAL A 349 -7.59 -21.18 31.05
N ASP A 350 -7.62 -19.98 31.62
CA ASP A 350 -7.10 -19.78 32.97
C ASP A 350 -8.00 -20.57 33.93
N ASP A 351 -7.57 -21.78 34.30
CA ASP A 351 -8.26 -22.64 35.28
C ASP A 351 -8.01 -22.19 36.72
N ASP A 352 -7.69 -20.91 36.96
CA ASP A 352 -7.44 -20.31 38.28
C ASP A 352 -8.71 -20.22 39.17
N SER A 353 -9.73 -21.02 38.89
CA SER A 353 -10.88 -21.20 39.77
C SER A 353 -10.60 -22.31 40.78
N ASP A 354 -9.68 -22.04 41.71
CA ASP A 354 -9.53 -22.77 42.98
C ASP A 354 -10.69 -22.45 43.96
N ASP A 355 -11.87 -22.05 43.46
CA ASP A 355 -13.07 -21.91 44.27
C ASP A 355 -13.81 -23.26 44.29
N ASP A 356 -13.69 -23.95 45.42
CA ASP A 356 -14.30 -25.23 45.84
C ASP A 356 -15.85 -25.26 45.79
N SER A 357 -16.49 -24.73 44.74
CA SER A 357 -17.94 -24.75 44.61
C SER A 357 -18.39 -25.87 43.68
N ASP A 358 -18.64 -27.03 44.27
CA ASP A 358 -19.31 -28.18 43.69
C ASP A 358 -20.56 -27.78 42.89
N GLY A 359 -20.52 -27.89 41.56
CA GLY A 359 -21.74 -27.67 40.77
C GLY A 359 -21.53 -27.41 39.28
N ALA A 360 -20.93 -28.37 38.59
CA ALA A 360 -21.07 -28.68 37.16
C ALA A 360 -21.59 -27.57 36.23
N ILE A 361 -20.73 -27.13 35.29
CA ILE A 361 -20.94 -26.88 33.84
C ILE A 361 -19.86 -25.88 33.38
N SER A 362 -18.66 -26.35 33.02
CA SER A 362 -17.67 -25.52 32.29
C SER A 362 -16.65 -26.35 31.49
N THR A 363 -17.12 -27.27 30.65
CA THR A 363 -16.22 -28.08 29.78
C THR A 363 -16.69 -28.15 28.32
N ALA A 364 -17.81 -27.52 27.98
CA ALA A 364 -18.40 -27.64 26.64
C ALA A 364 -17.85 -26.65 25.59
N MET A 365 -17.10 -25.62 25.97
CA MET A 365 -16.63 -24.60 24.99
C MET A 365 -15.31 -24.94 24.29
N ALA A 366 -14.47 -25.80 24.86
CA ALA A 366 -13.19 -26.19 24.23
C ALA A 366 -13.38 -27.17 23.05
N ALA A 367 -14.41 -28.02 23.08
CA ALA A 367 -14.60 -29.08 22.08
C ALA A 367 -15.28 -28.62 20.77
N VAL A 368 -16.05 -27.52 20.78
CA VAL A 368 -16.83 -27.07 19.61
C VAL A 368 -15.95 -26.35 18.56
N GLY A 369 -14.77 -25.85 18.96
CA GLY A 369 -13.85 -25.13 18.07
C GLY A 369 -13.09 -26.01 17.06
N MET A 370 -12.94 -27.31 17.32
CA MET A 370 -12.08 -28.19 16.50
C MET A 370 -12.81 -28.90 15.34
N ILE A 371 -14.16 -28.92 15.30
CA ILE A 371 -14.91 -29.74 14.32
C ILE A 371 -15.29 -28.97 13.03
N TRP A 372 -15.05 -27.66 12.94
CA TRP A 372 -15.51 -26.82 11.81
C TRP A 372 -14.47 -26.54 10.71
N THR A 373 -13.39 -27.31 10.62
CA THR A 373 -12.25 -26.99 9.72
C THR A 373 -12.31 -27.57 8.30
N THR A 374 -13.30 -28.39 7.92
CA THR A 374 -13.28 -29.05 6.59
C THR A 374 -14.41 -28.69 5.60
N THR A 375 -15.38 -27.82 5.93
CA THR A 375 -16.54 -27.58 5.02
C THR A 375 -16.93 -26.11 4.78
N ALA A 376 -16.10 -25.15 5.15
CA ALA A 376 -16.40 -23.72 4.96
C ALA A 376 -15.58 -23.08 3.82
N THR A 377 -15.76 -23.57 2.59
CA THR A 377 -15.23 -22.92 1.36
C THR A 377 -16.32 -22.52 0.37
N GLU A 378 -17.62 -22.70 0.67
CA GLU A 378 -18.68 -22.62 -0.35
C GLU A 378 -19.80 -21.58 -0.12
N ARG A 379 -19.71 -20.67 0.87
CA ARG A 379 -20.77 -19.65 1.09
C ARG A 379 -20.24 -18.26 1.44
N ALA A 380 -19.60 -17.60 0.47
CA ALA A 380 -19.22 -16.19 0.57
C ALA A 380 -19.92 -15.29 -0.48
N ALA A 381 -21.03 -15.72 -1.08
CA ALA A 381 -21.77 -14.91 -2.04
C ALA A 381 -23.26 -14.88 -1.67
N GLU A 382 -23.69 -13.81 -0.98
CA GLU A 382 -25.04 -13.19 -1.09
C GLU A 382 -25.29 -12.25 0.10
N VAL A 383 -24.96 -10.95 -0.05
CA VAL A 383 -25.64 -9.78 0.57
C VAL A 383 -25.25 -8.55 -0.27
N TYR A 384 -26.19 -7.70 -0.68
CA TYR A 384 -25.96 -6.59 -1.62
C TYR A 384 -26.36 -5.19 -1.08
N GLY A 385 -25.48 -4.20 -1.26
CA GLY A 385 -25.67 -2.77 -0.98
C GLY A 385 -24.59 -1.87 -1.62
N LYS A 386 -24.84 -0.56 -1.77
CA LYS A 386 -24.00 0.46 -2.49
C LYS A 386 -23.39 1.47 -1.50
N VAL A 387 -22.10 1.81 -1.65
CA VAL A 387 -21.41 2.81 -0.79
C VAL A 387 -21.02 4.08 -1.55
N ARG A 388 -21.08 5.22 -0.85
CA ARG A 388 -20.85 6.59 -1.34
C ARG A 388 -19.76 7.24 -0.50
N MET A 389 -18.61 7.58 -1.10
CA MET A 389 -17.59 8.39 -0.43
C MET A 389 -17.74 9.86 -0.82
N HIS A 390 -17.92 10.73 0.17
CA HIS A 390 -17.89 12.18 -0.01
C HIS A 390 -16.50 12.70 0.35
N LEU A 391 -15.78 13.22 -0.64
CA LEU A 391 -14.57 13.99 -0.39
C LEU A 391 -14.95 15.30 0.31
N PRO A 392 -14.29 15.68 1.41
CA PRO A 392 -14.50 16.99 2.00
C PRO A 392 -14.05 18.04 0.98
N THR A 393 -15.01 18.78 0.43
CA THR A 393 -14.74 19.90 -0.48
C THR A 393 -13.94 20.93 0.30
N ARG A 394 -12.66 21.09 -0.05
CA ARG A 394 -11.82 22.15 0.52
C ARG A 394 -12.42 23.48 0.07
N GLY A 395 -13.16 24.14 0.96
CA GLY A 395 -13.76 25.44 0.68
C GLY A 395 -12.68 26.42 0.25
N MET A 396 -12.66 26.78 -1.04
CA MET A 396 -11.96 27.97 -1.48
C MET A 396 -12.71 29.15 -0.87
N GLY A 397 -12.15 29.73 0.19
CA GLY A 397 -12.63 30.99 0.73
C GLY A 397 -12.53 32.06 -0.35
N THR A 398 -13.67 32.48 -0.87
CA THR A 398 -13.77 33.71 -1.66
C THR A 398 -13.77 34.87 -0.68
N ASP A 399 -12.62 35.50 -0.48
CA ASP A 399 -12.54 36.84 0.09
C ASP A 399 -13.20 37.81 -0.91
N GLN A 400 -14.47 38.15 -0.67
CA GLN A 400 -15.10 39.32 -1.27
C GLN A 400 -14.65 40.56 -0.50
N SER A 401 -13.58 41.20 -0.98
CA SER A 401 -13.29 42.58 -0.63
C SER A 401 -14.30 43.49 -1.35
N ASN A 402 -15.22 44.07 -0.58
CA ASN A 402 -16.08 45.18 -0.99
C ASN A 402 -15.22 46.39 -1.42
N GLN A 403 -15.23 46.73 -2.70
CA GLN A 403 -14.88 48.08 -3.18
C GLN A 403 -16.16 48.78 -3.63
N SER A 404 -16.54 49.80 -2.86
CA SER A 404 -17.58 50.78 -3.20
C SER A 404 -17.05 51.74 -4.27
N ILE A 405 -17.62 51.66 -5.48
CA ILE A 405 -17.44 52.68 -6.52
C ILE A 405 -18.46 53.78 -6.28
N ASN A 406 -17.96 54.97 -5.97
CA ASN A 406 -18.72 56.19 -5.79
C ASN A 406 -18.83 56.90 -7.15
N THR A 407 -20.01 56.90 -7.77
CA THR A 407 -20.27 57.63 -9.02
C THR A 407 -20.80 59.03 -8.70
N GLY A 408 -19.92 60.04 -8.75
CA GLY A 408 -20.30 61.45 -8.73
C GLY A 408 -20.59 61.96 -10.15
N THR A 409 -21.80 62.48 -10.34
CA THR A 409 -22.28 63.20 -11.52
C THR A 409 -21.68 64.61 -11.59
N PRO A 410 -21.31 65.16 -12.75
CA PRO A 410 -21.05 66.59 -12.90
C PRO A 410 -22.31 67.35 -13.31
N GLN A 411 -22.61 68.42 -12.57
CA GLN A 411 -23.55 69.46 -12.96
C GLN A 411 -22.93 70.35 -14.04
N SER A 412 -23.75 70.69 -15.04
CA SER A 412 -23.51 71.69 -16.07
C SER A 412 -23.72 73.12 -15.54
N VAL A 413 -22.76 74.01 -15.84
CA VAL A 413 -22.98 75.40 -16.27
C VAL A 413 -22.00 75.69 -17.39
#